data_AF-A0A949UV31-F1
#
_entry.id   AF-A0A949UV31-F1
#
_cell.length_a   1.000
_cell.length_b   1.000
_cell.length_c   1.000
_cell.angle_alpha   90.00
_cell.angle_beta   90.00
_cell.angle_gamma   90.00
#
_symmetry.space_group_name_H-M   'P 1'
#
loop_
_entity.id
_entity.type
_entity.pdbx_description
1 polymer ?
#
loop_
_entity_poly.entity_id
_entity_poly.type
_entity_poly.pdbx_seq_one_letter_code
_entity_poly.pdbx_strand_id
1 'polypeptide(L)' 'DDVHELTLKQIAHFFEHYKDLEKGKWVKVLGWKDVNAAHKEITDGIANYNKG' A
#
# COMPACT_ATOMS: atom_id res chain seq x y z
N ASP A 1 3.26 11.65 9.87
CA ASP A 1 3.23 12.50 11.08
C ASP A 1 1.84 12.65 11.69
N ASP A 2 0.75 12.41 10.95
CA ASP A 2 -0.62 12.49 11.49
C ASP A 2 -1.18 11.14 12.01
N VAL A 3 -0.67 10.02 11.52
CA VAL A 3 -1.09 8.67 11.94
C VAL A 3 -0.12 8.14 12.99
N HIS A 4 -0.67 7.62 14.10
CA HIS A 4 0.14 7.03 15.16
C HIS A 4 0.96 5.83 14.66
N GLU A 5 2.22 5.73 15.08
CA GLU A 5 3.17 4.73 14.60
C GLU A 5 2.68 3.29 14.81
N LEU A 6 2.00 3.01 15.92
CA LEU A 6 1.42 1.69 16.18
C LEU A 6 0.40 1.30 15.10
N THR A 7 -0.43 2.25 14.66
CA THR A 7 -1.41 2.02 13.60
C THR A 7 -0.71 1.69 12.28
N LEU A 8 0.35 2.42 11.93
CA LEU A 8 1.16 2.12 10.73
C LEU A 8 1.78 0.71 10.80
N LYS A 9 2.28 0.31 11.98
CA LYS A 9 2.83 -1.03 12.21
C LYS A 9 1.76 -2.12 12.13
N GLN A 10 0.58 -1.89 12.69
CA GLN A 10 -0.55 -2.83 12.63
C GLN A 10 -1.03 -3.05 11.19
N ILE A 11 -1.13 -1.98 10.39
CA ILE A 11 -1.51 -2.09 8.98
C ILE A 11 -0.44 -2.85 8.20
N ALA A 12 0.85 -2.55 8.39
CA ALA A 12 1.94 -3.27 7.74
C ALA A 12 1.90 -4.77 8.10
N HIS A 13 1.82 -5.10 9.40
CA HIS A 13 1.73 -6.48 9.88
C HIS A 13 0.55 -7.24 9.25
N PHE A 14 -0.62 -6.61 9.17
CA PHE A 14 -1.78 -7.23 8.52
C PHE A 14 -1.47 -7.62 7.07
N PHE A 15 -0.94 -6.70 6.26
CA PHE A 15 -0.68 -6.98 4.85
C PHE A 15 0.45 -7.98 4.62
N GLU A 16 1.44 -8.05 5.51
CA GLU A 16 2.51 -9.05 5.42
C GLU A 16 1.99 -10.48 5.70
N HIS A 17 0.99 -10.62 6.57
CA HIS A 17 0.54 -11.94 7.06
C HIS A 17 -0.81 -12.43 6.53
N TYR A 18 -1.69 -11.57 6.01
CA TYR A 18 -3.07 -11.99 5.68
C TYR A 18 -3.16 -13.08 4.60
N LYS A 19 -2.07 -13.32 3.87
CA LYS A 19 -1.96 -14.32 2.80
C LYS A 19 -1.10 -15.54 3.17
N ASP A 20 -0.65 -15.68 4.42
CA ASP A 20 0.30 -16.73 4.81
C ASP A 20 -0.19 -18.16 4.50
N LEU A 21 -1.51 -18.37 4.48
CA LEU A 21 -2.12 -19.67 4.18
C LEU A 21 -2.54 -19.83 2.71
N GLU A 22 -2.35 -18.80 1.88
CA GLU A 22 -2.63 -18.85 0.45
C GLU A 22 -1.39 -19.34 -0.32
N LYS A 23 -1.34 -20.65 -0.61
CA LYS A 23 -0.20 -21.29 -1.28
C LYS A 23 0.25 -20.52 -2.53
N GLY A 24 1.53 -20.11 -2.53
CA GLY A 24 2.16 -19.41 -3.66
C GLY A 24 1.96 -17.90 -3.65
N LYS A 25 1.25 -17.33 -2.68
CA LYS A 25 1.10 -15.89 -2.52
C LYS A 25 1.92 -15.40 -1.32
N TRP A 26 2.46 -14.20 -1.46
CA TRP A 26 3.20 -13.49 -0.43
C TRP A 26 3.07 -11.99 -0.67
N VAL A 27 3.36 -11.20 0.37
CA VAL A 27 3.41 -9.74 0.28
C VAL A 27 4.69 -9.29 0.98
N LYS A 28 5.31 -8.23 0.43
CA LYS A 28 6.43 -7.54 1.06
C LYS A 28 6.11 -6.05 1.11
N VAL A 29 6.06 -5.49 2.31
CA VAL A 29 5.86 -4.04 2.49
C VAL A 29 7.17 -3.32 2.21
N LEU A 30 7.14 -2.31 1.32
CA LEU A 30 8.32 -1.50 0.97
C LEU A 30 8.45 -0.25 1.84
N GLY A 31 7.38 0.15 2.52
CA GLY A 31 7.33 1.33 3.39
C GLY A 31 6.19 2.28 3.04
N TRP A 32 6.07 3.33 3.86
CA TRP A 32 5.07 4.39 3.70
C TRP A 32 5.67 5.57 2.92
N LYS A 33 4.85 6.21 2.08
CA LYS A 33 5.19 7.45 1.36
C LYS A 33 4.29 8.59 1.79
N ASP A 34 4.61 9.79 1.32
CA ASP A 34 3.87 11.02 1.63
C ASP A 34 2.59 11.20 0.79
N VAL A 35 1.87 12.28 1.08
CA VAL A 35 0.64 12.67 0.38
C VAL A 35 0.86 12.96 -1.11
N ASN A 36 2.05 13.47 -1.48
CA ASN A 36 2.37 13.79 -2.86
C ASN A 36 2.49 12.51 -3.70
N ALA A 37 3.13 11.47 -3.15
CA ALA A 37 3.19 10.17 -3.78
C ALA A 37 1.80 9.55 -3.99
N ALA A 38 0.89 9.71 -3.02
CA ALA A 38 -0.48 9.23 -3.13
C ALA A 38 -1.27 9.98 -4.23
N HIS A 39 -1.19 11.32 -4.28
CA HIS A 39 -1.82 12.12 -5.33
C HIS A 39 -1.30 11.76 -6.73
N LYS A 40 0.00 11.47 -6.84
CA LYS A 40 0.60 11.03 -8.10
C LYS A 40 0.01 9.69 -8.55
N GLU A 41 -0.07 8.70 -7.66
CA GLU A 41 -0.63 7.38 -7.96
C GLU A 41 -2.08 7.46 -8.47
N ILE A 42 -2.91 8.33 -7.85
CA ILE A 42 -4.28 8.58 -8.28
C ILE A 42 -4.31 9.16 -9.71
N THR A 43 -3.52 10.21 -9.95
CA THR A 43 -3.48 10.89 -11.25
C THR A 43 -2.98 9.97 -12.36
N ASP A 44 -1.92 9.20 -12.08
CA ASP A 44 -1.38 8.19 -12.99
C ASP A 44 -2.44 7.12 -13.30
N GLY A 45 -3.17 6.65 -12.29
CA GLY A 45 -4.26 5.67 -12.45
C GLY A 45 -5.36 6.16 -13.39
N ILE A 46 -5.82 7.41 -13.22
CA ILE A 46 -6.82 8.04 -14.10
C ILE A 46 -6.29 8.13 -15.53
N ALA A 47 -5.04 8.60 -15.70
CA ALA A 47 -4.43 8.72 -17.01
C ALA A 47 -4.26 7.36 -17.70
N ASN A 48 -3.95 6.30 -16.95
CA ASN A 48 -3.81 4.95 -17.49
C ASN A 48 -5.16 4.36 -17.89
N TYR A 49 -6.22 4.58 -17.10
CA TYR A 49 -7.58 4.15 -17.47
C TYR A 49 -8.05 4.81 -18.76
N ASN A 50 -7.85 6.12 -18.92
CA ASN A 50 -8.28 6.87 -20.11
C ASN A 50 -7.47 6.56 -21.39
N LYS A 51 -6.32 5.88 -21.27
CA LYS A 51 -5.52 5.44 -22.42
C LYS A 51 -5.99 4.10 -22.99
N GLY A 52 -6.72 3.30 -22.21
CA GLY A 52 -7.33 2.04 -22.65
C GLY A 52 -8.69 2.26 -23.29
#